data_AF-A0A7H8PUA1-F1
#
_entry.id   AF-A0A7H8PUA1-F1
#
_cell.length_a   1.000
_cell.length_b   1.000
_cell.length_c   1.000
_cell.angle_alpha   90.00
_cell.angle_beta   90.00
_cell.angle_gamma   90.00
#
_symmetry.space_group_name_H-M   'P 1'
#
loop_
_entity.id
_entity.type
_entity.pdbx_description
1 polymer ?
#
loop_
_entity_poly.entity_id
_entity_poly.type
_entity_poly.pdbx_seq_one_letter_code
_entity_poly.pdbx_strand_id
1 'polypeptide(L)'
;MGLSKRSVAKAKEILSEIIETDCIKELPYGKWECKDTEIILCYDRKSDGGYENVFVNVKNISEDQKNHFNTRKKEIGNSSFLKDPDENNITTLGWF
;
A
#
# COMPACT_ATOMS: atom_id res chain seq x y z
N MET A 1 7.02 0.63 13.17
CA MET A 1 6.89 2.03 13.65
C MET A 1 6.05 2.70 12.57
N GLY A 2 4.74 2.50 12.63
CA GLY A 2 3.83 2.85 11.55
C GLY A 2 3.90 4.28 11.03
N LEU A 3 3.30 4.44 9.85
CA LEU A 3 3.23 5.68 9.10
C LEU A 3 2.51 6.77 9.90
N SER A 4 3.12 7.95 9.93
CA SER A 4 2.44 9.18 10.36
C SER A 4 1.26 9.51 9.45
N LYS A 5 0.29 10.32 9.91
CA LYS A 5 -0.81 10.84 9.08
C LYS A 5 -0.33 11.45 7.74
N ARG A 6 0.80 12.15 7.73
CA ARG A 6 1.39 12.73 6.52
C ARG A 6 1.94 11.66 5.58
N SER A 7 2.66 10.68 6.13
CA SER A 7 3.15 9.53 5.37
C SER A 7 2.00 8.73 4.76
N VAL A 8 0.91 8.52 5.51
CA VAL A 8 -0.29 7.83 5.04
C VAL A 8 -0.93 8.56 3.87
N ALA A 9 -1.08 9.89 3.96
CA ALA A 9 -1.65 10.68 2.87
C ALA A 9 -0.81 10.54 1.59
N LYS A 10 0.52 10.57 1.72
CA LYS A 10 1.42 10.41 0.57
C LYS A 10 1.42 8.99 0.02
N ALA A 11 1.35 7.98 0.88
CA ALA A 11 1.22 6.58 0.48
C ALA A 11 -0.05 6.37 -0.33
N LYS A 12 -1.19 6.89 0.15
CA LYS A 12 -2.47 6.81 -0.57
C LYS A 12 -2.38 7.47 -1.95
N GLU A 13 -1.85 8.69 -2.05
CA GLU A 13 -1.62 9.37 -3.33
C GLU A 13 -0.85 8.48 -4.33
N ILE A 14 0.30 7.95 -3.92
CA ILE A 14 1.15 7.12 -4.80
C ILE A 14 0.43 5.82 -5.19
N LEU A 15 -0.28 5.18 -4.26
CA LEU A 15 -0.99 3.93 -4.52
C LEU A 15 -2.19 4.14 -5.44
N SER A 16 -2.95 5.23 -5.25
CA SER A 16 -4.06 5.60 -6.11
C SER A 16 -3.62 5.79 -7.55
N GLU A 17 -2.42 6.33 -7.78
CA GLU A 17 -1.86 6.47 -9.13
C GLU A 17 -1.48 5.13 -9.78
N ILE A 18 -1.16 4.10 -8.98
CA ILE A 18 -0.76 2.77 -9.48
C ILE A 18 -1.98 1.94 -9.89
N ILE A 19 -3.02 1.94 -9.05
CA ILE A 19 -4.23 1.13 -9.26
C ILE A 19 -5.44 1.93 -9.73
N GLU A 20 -5.26 3.22 -10.03
CA GLU A 20 -6.27 4.14 -10.57
C GLU A 20 -7.56 4.21 -9.73
N THR A 21 -7.43 4.19 -8.40
CA THR A 21 -8.57 4.21 -7.46
C THR A 21 -8.22 4.90 -6.15
N ASP A 22 -9.20 5.60 -5.57
CA ASP A 22 -9.11 6.20 -4.24
C ASP A 22 -9.88 5.39 -3.18
N CYS A 23 -10.38 4.21 -3.54
CA CYS A 23 -11.13 3.36 -2.62
C CYS A 23 -10.21 2.85 -1.51
N ILE A 24 -10.62 3.08 -0.26
CA ILE A 24 -9.83 2.69 0.91
C ILE A 24 -10.66 1.78 1.80
N LYS A 25 -10.00 0.74 2.33
CA LYS A 25 -10.57 -0.14 3.36
C LYS A 25 -9.65 -0.20 4.56
N GLU A 26 -10.21 0.14 5.72
CA GLU A 26 -9.54 -0.02 7.00
C GLU A 26 -9.65 -1.49 7.45
N LEU A 27 -8.52 -2.09 7.80
CA LEU A 27 -8.44 -3.45 8.32
C LEU A 27 -8.10 -3.42 9.82
N PRO A 28 -8.85 -4.15 10.66
CA PRO A 28 -8.54 -4.24 12.08
C PRO A 28 -7.26 -5.06 12.30
N TYR A 29 -6.62 -4.85 13.45
CA TYR A 29 -5.45 -5.62 13.87
C TYR A 29 -5.71 -7.14 13.79
N GLY A 30 -4.77 -7.90 13.25
CA GLY A 30 -4.81 -9.34 13.02
C GLY A 30 -5.41 -9.77 11.68
N LYS A 31 -6.05 -8.88 10.91
CA LYS A 31 -6.68 -9.24 9.61
C LYS A 31 -5.87 -8.75 8.42
N TRP A 32 -4.99 -9.62 7.90
CA TRP A 32 -4.13 -9.34 6.73
C TRP A 32 -4.60 -10.00 5.43
N GLU A 33 -5.64 -10.83 5.47
CA GLU A 33 -6.00 -11.75 4.38
C GLU A 33 -6.82 -11.12 3.23
N CYS A 34 -6.88 -9.78 3.16
CA CYS A 34 -7.63 -9.12 2.11
C CYS A 34 -6.83 -9.17 0.79
N LYS A 35 -7.26 -10.03 -0.15
CA LYS A 35 -6.67 -10.15 -1.50
C LYS A 35 -7.29 -9.22 -2.55
N ASP A 36 -8.06 -8.22 -2.10
CA ASP A 36 -8.67 -7.24 -2.99
C ASP A 36 -7.58 -6.43 -3.71
N THR A 37 -7.74 -6.27 -5.03
CA THR A 37 -6.75 -5.67 -5.93
C THR A 37 -7.14 -4.27 -6.42
N GLU A 38 -8.33 -3.79 -6.05
CA GLU A 38 -8.89 -2.52 -6.53
C GLU A 38 -9.06 -1.49 -5.41
N ILE A 39 -8.48 -1.77 -4.24
CA ILE A 39 -8.58 -0.92 -3.06
C ILE A 39 -7.25 -0.77 -2.35
N ILE A 40 -7.09 0.36 -1.68
CA ILE A 40 -6.00 0.64 -0.77
C ILE A 40 -6.35 0.12 0.62
N LEU A 41 -5.50 -0.74 1.16
CA LEU A 41 -5.66 -1.36 2.46
C LEU A 41 -4.85 -0.59 3.50
N CYS A 42 -5.53 -0.08 4.52
CA CYS A 42 -4.92 0.63 5.64
C CYS A 42 -5.10 -0.20 6.91
N TYR A 43 -3.99 -0.61 7.53
CA TYR A 43 -4.01 -1.57 8.62
C TYR A 43 -3.57 -0.93 9.94
N ASP A 44 -4.30 -1.29 11.00
CA ASP A 44 -4.03 -0.87 12.39
C ASP A 44 -3.93 0.65 12.56
N ARG A 45 -5.11 1.28 12.54
CA ARG A 45 -5.24 2.74 12.65
C ARG A 45 -4.77 3.22 14.01
N LYS A 46 -3.93 4.25 13.99
CA LYS A 46 -3.41 4.92 15.19
C LYS A 46 -4.26 6.13 15.58
N SER A 47 -4.12 6.55 16.84
CA SER A 47 -4.84 7.71 17.40
C SER A 47 -4.50 9.03 16.71
N ASP A 48 -3.31 9.16 16.13
CA ASP A 48 -2.85 10.33 15.36
C ASP A 48 -3.34 10.33 13.91
N GLY A 49 -4.12 9.32 13.50
CA GLY A 49 -4.56 9.12 12.12
C GLY A 49 -3.50 8.46 11.22
N GLY A 50 -2.41 7.97 11.81
CA GLY A 50 -1.45 7.07 11.18
C GLY A 50 -1.98 5.65 11.02
N TYR A 51 -1.20 4.81 10.36
CA TYR A 51 -1.47 3.37 10.21
C TYR A 51 -0.17 2.59 10.38
N GLU A 52 -0.22 1.37 10.90
CA GLU A 52 0.97 0.51 10.91
C GLU A 52 1.37 0.10 9.50
N ASN A 53 0.41 -0.14 8.60
CA ASN A 53 0.70 -0.42 7.19
C ASN A 53 -0.29 0.26 6.25
N VAL A 54 0.18 0.65 5.08
CA VAL A 54 -0.65 1.10 3.95
C VAL A 54 -0.15 0.40 2.68
N PHE A 55 -1.01 -0.36 2.01
CA PHE A 55 -0.61 -1.19 0.89
C PHE A 55 -1.75 -1.46 -0.09
N VAL A 56 -1.41 -1.99 -1.25
CA VAL A 56 -2.33 -2.51 -2.26
C VAL A 56 -1.87 -3.90 -2.70
N ASN A 57 -2.80 -4.66 -3.26
CA ASN A 57 -2.49 -5.82 -4.06
C ASN A 57 -2.72 -5.47 -5.53
N VAL A 58 -1.82 -5.89 -6.41
CA VAL A 58 -1.95 -5.66 -7.85
C VAL A 58 -1.83 -7.00 -8.55
N LYS A 59 -2.88 -7.40 -9.27
CA LYS A 59 -2.83 -8.60 -10.10
C LYS A 59 -2.12 -8.27 -11.41
N ASN A 60 -1.15 -9.09 -11.81
CA ASN A 60 -0.37 -8.91 -13.03
C ASN A 60 0.24 -7.50 -13.14
N ILE A 61 0.91 -7.03 -12.08
CA ILE A 61 1.53 -5.70 -12.04
C ILE A 61 2.47 -5.47 -13.24
N SER A 62 2.29 -4.34 -13.92
CA SER A 62 3.13 -3.97 -15.06
C SER A 62 4.50 -3.45 -14.63
N GLU A 63 5.47 -3.46 -15.54
CA GLU A 63 6.78 -2.85 -15.29
C GLU A 63 6.67 -1.34 -15.04
N ASP A 64 5.76 -0.64 -15.72
CA ASP A 64 5.52 0.78 -15.51
C ASP A 64 5.00 1.06 -14.10
N GLN A 65 4.06 0.25 -13.60
CA GLN A 65 3.54 0.35 -12.24
C GLN A 65 4.65 0.08 -11.20
N LYS A 66 5.50 -0.94 -11.43
CA LYS A 66 6.65 -1.21 -10.56
C LYS A 66 7.66 -0.05 -10.56
N ASN A 67 7.95 0.50 -11.73
CA ASN A 67 8.89 1.61 -11.90
C ASN A 67 8.37 2.88 -11.23
N HIS A 68 7.07 3.15 -11.37
CA HIS A 68 6.39 4.26 -10.67
C HIS A 68 6.55 4.14 -9.16
N PHE A 69 6.22 2.96 -8.59
CA PHE A 69 6.41 2.71 -7.17
C PHE A 69 7.88 2.84 -6.74
N ASN A 70 8.80 2.21 -7.47
CA ASN A 70 10.23 2.23 -7.13
C ASN A 70 10.85 3.63 -7.15
N THR A 71 10.33 4.51 -8.00
CA THR A 71 10.76 5.91 -8.07
C THR A 71 10.21 6.70 -6.89
N ARG A 72 8.91 6.58 -6.63
CA ARG A 72 8.22 7.39 -5.63
C ARG A 72 8.35 6.89 -4.18
N LYS A 73 8.70 5.62 -3.95
CA LYS A 73 8.78 5.04 -2.60
C LYS A 73 9.71 5.76 -1.63
N LYS A 74 10.72 6.47 -2.15
CA LYS A 74 11.68 7.27 -1.38
C LYS A 74 11.11 8.61 -0.89
N GLU A 75 9.97 9.04 -1.41
CA GLU A 75 9.27 10.26 -0.94
C GLU A 75 8.70 10.09 0.46
N ILE A 76 8.50 8.84 0.89
CA ILE A 76 8.08 8.49 2.23
C ILE A 76 9.31 7.94 2.96
N GLY A 77 9.72 8.58 4.07
CA GLY A 77 10.86 8.14 4.87
C GLY A 77 10.66 6.81 5.62
N ASN A 78 9.50 6.16 5.42
CA ASN A 78 9.16 4.86 5.97
C ASN A 78 9.75 3.73 5.12
N SER A 79 9.89 2.55 5.72
CA SER A 79 10.27 1.35 4.98
C SER A 79 9.18 0.99 3.97
N SER A 80 9.59 0.65 2.76
CA SER A 80 8.70 0.22 1.69
C SER A 80 8.95 -1.24 1.34
N PHE A 81 7.94 -1.88 0.76
CA PHE A 81 8.04 -3.25 0.28
C PHE A 81 7.34 -3.41 -1.07
N LEU A 82 7.88 -4.33 -1.87
CA LEU A 82 7.32 -4.84 -3.11
C LEU A 82 7.55 -6.35 -3.04
N LYS A 83 6.52 -7.12 -2.73
CA LYS A 83 6.63 -8.57 -2.59
C LYS A 83 6.67 -9.23 -3.97
N ASP A 84 7.34 -10.36 -4.06
CA ASP A 84 7.24 -11.22 -5.23
C ASP A 84 5.77 -11.67 -5.43
N PRO A 85 5.33 -11.84 -6.69
CA PRO A 85 3.98 -12.30 -6.99
C PRO A 85 3.69 -13.67 -6.37
N ASP A 86 2.50 -13.84 -5.82
CA ASP A 86 2.00 -15.14 -5.34
C ASP A 86 1.59 -16.07 -6.50
N GLU A 87 1.08 -17.26 -6.18
CA GLU A 87 0.56 -18.24 -7.15
C GLU A 87 -0.57 -17.71 -8.07
N ASN A 88 -1.20 -16.58 -7.71
CA ASN A 88 -2.26 -15.91 -8.47
C ASN A 88 -1.74 -14.70 -9.25
N ASN A 89 -0.42 -14.52 -9.35
CA ASN A 89 0.25 -13.32 -9.88
C ASN A 89 -0.16 -12.03 -9.15
N ILE A 90 -0.45 -12.11 -7.86
CA ILE A 90 -0.76 -10.95 -7.04
C ILE A 90 0.53 -10.48 -6.36
N THR A 91 0.90 -9.24 -6.65
CA THR A 91 2.01 -8.54 -6.00
C THR A 91 1.48 -7.56 -4.97
N THR A 92 1.97 -7.64 -3.73
CA THR A 92 1.63 -6.66 -2.69
C THR A 92 2.74 -5.63 -2.57
N LEU A 93 2.37 -4.34 -2.54
CA LEU A 93 3.31 -3.24 -2.36
C LEU A 93 2.76 -2.16 -1.44
N GLY A 94 3.64 -1.51 -0.69
CA GLY A 94 3.26 -0.52 0.31
C GLY A 94 4.38 -0.12 1.26
N TRP A 95 4.00 0.36 2.45
CA TRP A 95 4.91 0.83 3.50
C TRP A 95 4.49 0.37 4.89
N PHE A 96 5.46 0.41 5.82
CA PHE A 96 5.29 0.16 7.26
C PHE A 96 6.21 1.02 8.16
#